data_AF-A0A833T5L2-F1
#
_entry.id   AF-A0A833T5L2-F1
#
_cell.length_a   1.000
_cell.length_b   1.000
_cell.length_c   1.000
_cell.angle_alpha   90.00
_cell.angle_beta   90.00
_cell.angle_gamma   90.00
#
_symmetry.space_group_name_H-M   'P 1'
#
loop_
_entity.id
_entity.type
_entity.pdbx_description
1 polymer ?
#
loop_
_entity_poly.entity_id
_entity_poly.type
_entity_poly.pdbx_seq_one_letter_code
_entity_poly.pdbx_strand_id
1 'polypeptide(L)'
;MEPSDTSYSSHSRRPQEPSIPSKTSSSSNRLFVFCATLAAAALLVAFIFYSIHEGHSRNSVYLLQGCLAIALLEKSWWHYRIRQRFLAPLEASVAALFGGTDPERPRQSSSEYDRELRERMEPQTYAVTKFTDRNMKDVRGATVIVALVAASVVAAIGTIIALLTEDTVLVCAAVGCFTGVLSACFAPTPSDGVAILVHQGALTVTAMNTMIAHYTGSETQMAILDYLFVALAGWVIIVIARIVASKKLLECFLMVALDTVALLHVTVIMMEVVDFVEHPLANNLPGELASFFVTIACAELGHYLFDLVTTEWLSCCFKRWRHSSPRAYGAADFIVSVIFGAAGMLGWMLWVFDTDVSTWNVVALLGAAALSQLGRSFMSLIHDTAMAPPWNRTTFTIWNNGIMELMNPFLVGWIVFHPYAKTILEAEGGY
;
A
#
# COMPACT_ATOMS: atom_id res chain seq x y z
N MET A 1 16.58 22.49 -77.64
CA MET A 1 16.76 23.11 -76.32
C MET A 1 16.55 22.04 -75.27
N GLU A 2 17.65 21.49 -74.77
CA GLU A 2 17.82 21.07 -73.37
C GLU A 2 18.62 22.21 -72.67
N PRO A 3 18.85 22.22 -71.33
CA PRO A 3 18.52 21.24 -70.27
C PRO A 3 17.53 21.86 -69.24
N SER A 4 17.43 21.54 -67.94
CA SER A 4 18.16 20.66 -67.00
C SER A 4 17.28 20.25 -65.80
N ASP A 5 17.69 19.22 -65.06
CA ASP A 5 17.23 18.88 -63.71
C ASP A 5 17.29 20.03 -62.69
N THR A 6 16.52 19.93 -61.59
CA THR A 6 17.04 20.17 -60.22
C THR A 6 16.12 19.65 -59.10
N SER A 7 16.60 18.60 -58.42
CA SER A 7 16.41 18.25 -57.00
C SER A 7 15.10 18.62 -56.26
N TYR A 8 14.29 17.60 -55.97
CA TYR A 8 13.53 17.59 -54.71
C TYR A 8 14.50 17.35 -53.54
N SER A 9 14.67 18.35 -52.67
CA SER A 9 15.62 18.28 -51.56
C SER A 9 15.12 17.40 -50.41
N SER A 10 16.02 16.55 -49.91
CA SER A 10 15.81 15.66 -48.78
C SER A 10 15.84 16.42 -47.44
N HIS A 11 14.76 17.13 -47.11
CA HIS A 11 14.63 17.70 -45.77
C HIS A 11 14.18 16.67 -44.74
N SER A 12 15.19 16.06 -44.12
CA SER A 12 15.26 15.59 -42.72
C SER A 12 13.94 15.34 -41.99
N ARG A 13 13.65 14.06 -41.71
CA ARG A 13 12.76 13.66 -40.62
C ARG A 13 13.30 14.22 -39.29
N ARG A 14 12.80 15.38 -38.85
CA ARG A 14 12.78 15.67 -37.41
C ARG A 14 11.89 14.63 -36.73
N PRO A 15 12.31 14.04 -35.60
CA PRO A 15 11.37 13.42 -34.69
C PRO A 15 10.31 14.46 -34.32
N GLN A 16 9.03 14.12 -34.49
CA GLN A 16 7.96 14.90 -33.90
C GLN A 16 8.15 14.83 -32.38
N GLU A 17 8.47 15.96 -31.75
CA GLU A 17 8.43 16.04 -30.29
C GLU A 17 7.02 15.66 -29.82
N PRO A 18 6.88 14.79 -28.80
CA PRO A 18 5.57 14.46 -28.28
C PRO A 18 4.89 15.74 -27.81
N SER A 19 3.68 15.99 -28.32
CA SER A 19 2.90 17.18 -28.02
C SER A 19 2.72 17.33 -26.51
N ILE A 20 3.29 18.42 -25.98
CA ILE A 20 3.16 18.78 -24.58
C ILE A 20 1.67 18.87 -24.25
N PRO A 21 1.13 18.07 -23.31
CA PRO A 21 -0.25 18.23 -22.90
C PRO A 21 -0.39 19.58 -22.19
N SER A 22 -1.09 20.51 -22.85
CA SER A 22 -1.42 21.81 -22.30
C SER A 22 -2.36 21.64 -21.10
N LYS A 23 -1.79 21.67 -19.89
CA LYS A 23 -2.54 21.86 -18.65
C LYS A 23 -1.75 22.73 -17.68
N THR A 24 -2.25 23.94 -17.48
CA THR A 24 -2.02 24.78 -16.31
C THR A 24 -2.61 24.11 -15.07
N SER A 25 -2.10 22.93 -14.67
CA SER A 25 -2.45 22.33 -13.38
C SER A 25 -1.71 23.09 -12.27
N SER A 26 -2.43 24.03 -11.66
CA SER A 26 -2.00 24.95 -10.60
C SER A 26 -1.05 24.32 -9.56
N SER A 27 0.02 25.03 -9.21
CA SER A 27 0.90 24.71 -8.07
C SER A 27 0.13 24.59 -6.76
N SER A 28 -1.01 25.29 -6.65
CA SER A 28 -1.94 25.17 -5.52
C SER A 28 -2.39 23.72 -5.28
N ASN A 29 -2.58 22.90 -6.33
CA ASN A 29 -2.98 21.50 -6.14
C ASN A 29 -1.85 20.66 -5.55
N ARG A 30 -0.58 20.94 -5.85
CA ARG A 30 0.56 20.17 -5.29
C ARG A 30 0.81 20.51 -3.84
N LEU A 31 0.78 21.80 -3.51
CA LEU A 31 0.94 22.27 -2.13
C LEU A 31 -0.26 21.83 -1.27
N PHE A 32 -1.49 21.86 -1.82
CA PHE A 32 -2.66 21.27 -1.16
C PHE A 32 -2.52 19.75 -0.95
N VAL A 33 -2.10 18.99 -1.97
CA VAL A 33 -1.88 17.54 -1.83
C VAL A 33 -0.78 17.25 -0.81
N PHE A 34 0.33 17.99 -0.83
CA PHE A 34 1.40 17.92 0.18
C PHE A 34 0.87 18.20 1.59
N CYS A 35 0.07 19.24 1.78
CA CYS A 35 -0.52 19.54 3.09
C CYS A 35 -1.56 18.50 3.51
N ALA A 36 -2.32 17.93 2.57
CA ALA A 36 -3.30 16.89 2.84
C ALA A 36 -2.65 15.54 3.16
N THR A 37 -1.55 15.17 2.48
CA THR A 37 -0.76 13.97 2.79
C THR A 37 -0.01 14.14 4.10
N LEU A 38 0.59 15.31 4.35
CA LEU A 38 1.25 15.61 5.61
C LEU A 38 0.25 15.59 6.77
N ALA A 39 -0.95 16.16 6.59
CA ALA A 39 -2.01 16.09 7.59
C ALA A 39 -2.55 14.66 7.78
N ALA A 40 -2.74 13.88 6.70
CA ALA A 40 -3.20 12.49 6.80
C ALA A 40 -2.16 11.58 7.46
N ALA A 41 -0.88 11.70 7.10
CA ALA A 41 0.21 10.99 7.74
C ALA A 41 0.37 11.41 9.20
N ALA A 42 0.36 12.71 9.50
CA ALA A 42 0.43 13.21 10.88
C ALA A 42 -0.77 12.79 11.71
N LEU A 43 -1.98 12.74 11.14
CA LEU A 43 -3.18 12.21 11.82
C LEU A 43 -3.07 10.70 12.04
N LEU A 44 -2.61 9.92 11.08
CA LEU A 44 -2.46 8.46 11.21
C LEU A 44 -1.37 8.10 12.24
N VAL A 45 -0.24 8.82 12.22
CA VAL A 45 0.81 8.77 13.25
C VAL A 45 0.25 9.18 14.62
N ALA A 46 -0.44 10.32 14.70
CA ALA A 46 -1.00 10.81 15.96
C ALA A 46 -2.07 9.85 16.51
N PHE A 47 -2.90 9.24 15.69
CA PHE A 47 -3.97 8.35 16.16
C PHE A 47 -3.41 7.02 16.71
N ILE A 48 -2.36 6.47 16.10
CA ILE A 48 -1.66 5.28 16.62
C ILE A 48 -0.90 5.64 17.90
N PHE A 49 -0.09 6.70 17.87
CA PHE A 49 0.73 7.10 19.02
C PHE A 49 -0.10 7.56 20.23
N TYR A 50 -1.06 8.47 20.03
CA TYR A 50 -1.90 9.00 21.12
C TYR A 50 -2.74 7.90 21.77
N SER A 51 -3.30 6.98 20.96
CA SER A 51 -4.03 5.84 21.50
C SER A 51 -3.15 4.90 22.32
N ILE A 52 -1.87 4.72 21.98
CA ILE A 52 -0.93 3.94 22.81
C ILE A 52 -0.57 4.71 24.09
N HIS A 53 -0.30 6.02 23.99
CA HIS A 53 0.11 6.84 25.13
C HIS A 53 -0.99 6.99 26.21
N GLU A 54 -2.26 7.10 25.81
CA GLU A 54 -3.42 7.18 26.72
C GLU A 54 -3.92 5.80 27.21
N GLY A 55 -3.19 4.70 26.94
CA GLY A 55 -3.61 3.35 27.34
C GLY A 55 -4.86 2.84 26.60
N HIS A 56 -5.07 3.31 25.38
CA HIS A 56 -6.17 2.94 24.47
C HIS A 56 -5.69 2.13 23.26
N SER A 57 -4.72 1.22 23.44
CA SER A 57 -4.11 0.36 22.41
C SER A 57 -5.11 -0.22 21.40
N ARG A 58 -6.26 -0.68 21.91
CA ARG A 58 -7.35 -1.27 21.12
C ARG A 58 -7.86 -0.37 19.99
N ASN A 59 -7.87 0.95 20.19
CA ASN A 59 -8.25 1.90 19.15
C ASN A 59 -7.24 1.92 17.99
N SER A 60 -5.95 1.74 18.27
CA SER A 60 -4.93 1.55 17.25
C SER A 60 -5.17 0.25 16.47
N VAL A 61 -5.56 -0.85 17.11
CA VAL A 61 -5.88 -2.11 16.41
C VAL A 61 -7.04 -1.92 15.42
N TYR A 62 -8.12 -1.24 15.82
CA TYR A 62 -9.25 -0.97 14.92
C TYR A 62 -8.85 -0.06 13.74
N LEU A 63 -7.97 0.91 13.98
CA LEU A 63 -7.40 1.74 12.93
C LEU A 63 -6.54 0.91 11.97
N LEU A 64 -5.66 0.04 12.48
CA LEU A 64 -4.81 -0.85 11.70
C LEU A 64 -5.63 -1.83 10.86
N GLN A 65 -6.74 -2.36 11.38
CA GLN A 65 -7.72 -3.13 10.62
C GLN A 65 -8.34 -2.30 9.47
N GLY A 66 -8.63 -1.02 9.67
CA GLY A 66 -9.08 -0.11 8.61
C GLY A 66 -8.01 0.14 7.55
N CYS A 67 -6.79 0.46 7.98
CA CYS A 67 -5.64 0.73 7.12
C CYS A 67 -5.27 -0.50 6.27
N LEU A 68 -5.22 -1.70 6.87
CA LEU A 68 -4.95 -2.94 6.14
C LEU A 68 -6.00 -3.16 5.04
N ALA A 69 -7.30 -3.07 5.38
CA ALA A 69 -8.37 -3.32 4.43
C ALA A 69 -8.31 -2.37 3.21
N ILE A 70 -8.03 -1.08 3.44
CA ILE A 70 -7.95 -0.07 2.37
C ILE A 70 -6.64 -0.23 1.55
N ALA A 71 -5.52 -0.54 2.21
CA ALA A 71 -4.25 -0.77 1.52
C ALA A 71 -4.26 -2.06 0.68
N LEU A 72 -4.91 -3.12 1.15
CA LEU A 72 -5.13 -4.34 0.37
C LEU A 72 -6.07 -4.10 -0.80
N LEU A 73 -7.10 -3.26 -0.63
CA LEU A 73 -7.94 -2.81 -1.72
C LEU A 73 -7.09 -2.11 -2.79
N GLU A 74 -6.39 -1.03 -2.45
CA GLU A 74 -5.51 -0.29 -3.35
C GLU A 74 -4.48 -1.21 -4.04
N LYS A 75 -3.79 -2.06 -3.28
CA LYS A 75 -2.83 -3.04 -3.79
C LYS A 75 -3.47 -4.09 -4.72
N SER A 76 -4.70 -4.52 -4.48
CA SER A 76 -5.42 -5.45 -5.38
C SER A 76 -5.68 -4.86 -6.77
N TRP A 77 -5.92 -3.55 -6.86
CA TRP A 77 -6.08 -2.85 -8.13
C TRP A 77 -4.75 -2.72 -8.88
N TRP A 78 -3.64 -2.47 -8.17
CA TRP A 78 -2.31 -2.49 -8.79
C TRP A 78 -1.92 -3.90 -9.24
N HIS A 79 -2.17 -4.92 -8.43
CA HIS A 79 -1.94 -6.33 -8.79
C HIS A 79 -2.76 -6.74 -10.01
N TYR A 80 -4.02 -6.29 -10.13
CA TYR A 80 -4.82 -6.48 -11.33
C TYR A 80 -4.13 -5.88 -12.57
N ARG A 81 -3.66 -4.63 -12.48
CA ARG A 81 -2.98 -3.94 -13.60
C ARG A 81 -1.70 -4.64 -14.02
N ILE A 82 -0.87 -4.99 -13.04
CA ILE A 82 0.36 -5.75 -13.22
C ILE A 82 0.06 -7.09 -13.92
N ARG A 83 -0.98 -7.81 -13.46
CA ARG A 83 -1.46 -9.06 -14.07
C ARG A 83 -1.85 -8.88 -15.54
N GLN A 84 -2.69 -7.89 -15.87
CA GLN A 84 -3.07 -7.63 -17.26
C GLN A 84 -1.88 -7.23 -18.13
N ARG A 85 -0.96 -6.40 -17.61
CA ARG A 85 0.23 -5.96 -18.33
C ARG A 85 1.19 -7.09 -18.67
N PHE A 86 1.41 -8.04 -17.76
CA PHE A 86 2.28 -9.19 -18.01
C PHE A 86 1.63 -10.27 -18.88
N LEU A 87 0.31 -10.45 -18.80
CA LEU A 87 -0.41 -11.46 -19.59
C LEU A 87 -0.68 -11.02 -21.03
N ALA A 88 -1.01 -9.75 -21.29
CA ALA A 88 -1.39 -9.29 -22.62
C ALA A 88 -0.33 -9.55 -23.74
N PRO A 89 0.99 -9.32 -23.54
CA PRO A 89 2.00 -9.67 -24.54
C PRO A 89 2.10 -11.18 -24.79
N LEU A 90 1.84 -11.99 -23.77
CA LEU A 90 1.91 -13.44 -23.85
C LEU A 90 0.68 -14.03 -24.53
N GLU A 91 -0.50 -13.47 -24.28
CA GLU A 91 -1.71 -13.81 -25.05
C GLU A 91 -1.59 -13.40 -26.52
N ALA A 92 -1.02 -12.22 -26.81
CA ALA A 92 -0.78 -11.76 -28.18
C ALA A 92 0.21 -12.64 -28.95
N SER A 93 1.30 -13.08 -28.30
CA SER A 93 2.30 -13.97 -28.93
C SER A 93 1.80 -15.41 -29.08
N VAL A 94 1.03 -15.95 -28.13
CA VAL A 94 0.34 -17.24 -28.27
C VAL A 94 -0.70 -17.18 -29.39
N ALA A 95 -1.48 -16.09 -29.48
CA ALA A 95 -2.42 -15.88 -30.59
C ALA A 95 -1.72 -15.80 -31.95
N ALA A 96 -0.52 -15.20 -32.03
CA ALA A 96 0.28 -15.17 -33.26
C ALA A 96 0.92 -16.52 -33.64
N LEU A 97 1.18 -17.40 -32.67
CA LEU A 97 1.78 -18.72 -32.89
C LEU A 97 0.77 -19.81 -33.23
N PHE A 98 -0.44 -19.76 -32.64
CA PHE A 98 -1.47 -20.77 -32.79
C PHE A 98 -2.72 -20.29 -33.56
N GLY A 99 -2.87 -18.98 -33.76
CA GLY A 99 -3.90 -18.38 -34.60
C GLY A 99 -3.56 -18.54 -36.08
N GLY A 100 -3.83 -19.71 -36.64
CA GLY A 100 -3.82 -19.92 -38.08
C GLY A 100 -4.80 -18.97 -38.79
N THR A 101 -4.43 -18.58 -40.01
CA THR A 101 -5.26 -17.82 -40.97
C THR A 101 -5.79 -16.46 -40.51
N ASP A 102 -4.93 -15.42 -40.59
CA ASP A 102 -5.22 -14.28 -41.47
C ASP A 102 -3.93 -13.48 -41.81
N PRO A 103 -3.34 -13.62 -43.00
CA PRO A 103 -2.08 -12.94 -43.36
C PRO A 103 -2.24 -11.43 -43.61
N GLU A 104 -3.47 -10.93 -43.69
CA GLU A 104 -3.76 -9.51 -43.98
C GLU A 104 -4.09 -8.67 -42.74
N ARG A 105 -4.19 -9.24 -41.53
CA ARG A 105 -4.34 -8.42 -40.32
C ARG A 105 -3.08 -7.56 -40.16
N PRO A 106 -3.16 -6.21 -40.26
CA PRO A 106 -1.99 -5.37 -40.04
C PRO A 106 -1.49 -5.63 -38.63
N ARG A 107 -0.17 -5.67 -38.43
CA ARG A 107 0.40 -5.59 -37.07
C ARG A 107 -0.20 -4.34 -36.43
N GLN A 108 -0.97 -4.53 -35.35
CA GLN A 108 -1.56 -3.44 -34.57
C GLN A 108 -0.51 -2.35 -34.36
N SER A 109 -0.86 -1.09 -34.63
CA SER A 109 0.07 -0.02 -34.36
C SER A 109 0.40 0.00 -32.88
N SER A 110 1.63 0.37 -32.50
CA SER A 110 2.04 0.43 -31.08
C SER A 110 1.06 1.27 -30.26
N SER A 111 0.53 2.35 -30.85
CA SER A 111 -0.50 3.22 -30.29
C SER A 111 -1.87 2.55 -30.06
N GLU A 112 -2.29 1.64 -30.93
CA GLU A 112 -3.55 0.89 -30.73
C GLU A 112 -3.39 -0.19 -29.68
N TYR A 113 -2.26 -0.91 -29.70
CA TYR A 113 -1.91 -1.88 -28.67
C TYR A 113 -1.82 -1.22 -27.28
N ASP A 114 -1.13 -0.07 -27.17
CA ASP A 114 -1.02 0.68 -25.91
C ASP A 114 -2.38 1.21 -25.43
N ARG A 115 -3.31 1.54 -26.35
CA ARG A 115 -4.69 1.94 -26.00
C ARG A 115 -5.49 0.74 -25.48
N GLU A 116 -5.54 -0.37 -26.22
CA GLU A 116 -6.25 -1.58 -25.80
C GLU A 116 -5.70 -2.14 -24.49
N LEU A 117 -4.38 -2.05 -24.27
CA LEU A 117 -3.75 -2.42 -23.01
C LEU A 117 -4.24 -1.53 -21.85
N ARG A 118 -4.33 -0.21 -22.05
CA ARG A 118 -4.88 0.71 -21.04
C ARG A 118 -6.35 0.43 -20.74
N GLU A 119 -7.16 0.19 -21.77
CA GLU A 119 -8.58 -0.18 -21.61
C GLU A 119 -8.73 -1.51 -20.83
N ARG A 120 -7.85 -2.49 -21.02
CA ARG A 120 -7.80 -3.71 -20.19
C ARG A 120 -7.29 -3.48 -18.77
N MET A 121 -6.41 -2.50 -18.56
CA MET A 121 -5.84 -2.16 -17.24
C MET A 121 -6.75 -1.27 -16.37
N GLU A 122 -7.86 -0.76 -16.90
CA GLU A 122 -8.86 0.00 -16.14
C GLU A 122 -10.12 -0.85 -15.94
N PRO A 123 -10.26 -1.60 -14.82
CA PRO A 123 -11.50 -2.30 -14.52
C PRO A 123 -12.65 -1.30 -14.39
N GLN A 124 -13.63 -1.41 -15.27
CA GLN A 124 -14.89 -0.65 -15.19
C GLN A 124 -15.88 -1.28 -14.17
N THR A 125 -15.47 -2.36 -13.51
CA THR A 125 -16.32 -3.22 -12.68
C THR A 125 -15.66 -3.53 -11.34
N TYR A 126 -16.49 -3.72 -10.32
CA TYR A 126 -16.11 -4.18 -8.98
C TYR A 126 -16.58 -5.63 -8.80
N ALA A 127 -16.03 -6.36 -7.82
CA ALA A 127 -16.44 -7.73 -7.52
C ALA A 127 -17.97 -7.88 -7.34
N VAL A 128 -18.63 -6.88 -6.74
CA VAL A 128 -20.08 -6.84 -6.54
C VAL A 128 -20.90 -6.43 -7.78
N THR A 129 -20.31 -5.84 -8.83
CA THR A 129 -21.11 -5.31 -9.97
C THR A 129 -21.86 -6.40 -10.71
N LYS A 130 -21.27 -7.59 -10.86
CA LYS A 130 -21.96 -8.73 -11.50
C LYS A 130 -23.26 -9.13 -10.77
N PHE A 131 -23.38 -8.82 -9.47
CA PHE A 131 -24.59 -9.02 -8.70
C PHE A 131 -25.58 -7.85 -8.86
N THR A 132 -25.10 -6.60 -8.83
CA THR A 132 -25.96 -5.42 -9.04
C THR A 132 -26.50 -5.33 -10.46
N ASP A 133 -25.70 -5.66 -11.47
CA ASP A 133 -26.10 -5.64 -12.89
C ASP A 133 -27.14 -6.73 -13.20
N ARG A 134 -27.26 -7.76 -12.34
CA ARG A 134 -28.30 -8.78 -12.45
C ARG A 134 -29.61 -8.35 -11.81
N ASN A 135 -29.54 -7.62 -10.70
CA ASN A 135 -30.68 -7.42 -9.79
C ASN A 135 -31.17 -5.96 -9.68
N MET A 136 -30.36 -4.96 -10.04
CA MET A 136 -30.55 -3.54 -9.73
C MET A 136 -30.03 -2.59 -10.84
N LYS A 137 -30.23 -2.95 -12.11
CA LYS A 137 -29.65 -2.25 -13.29
C LYS A 137 -29.84 -0.73 -13.32
N ASP A 138 -30.98 -0.24 -12.84
CA ASP A 138 -31.36 1.18 -12.97
C ASP A 138 -31.09 2.01 -11.70
N VAL A 139 -30.56 1.40 -10.64
CA VAL A 139 -30.34 2.06 -9.34
C VAL A 139 -28.94 2.66 -9.26
N ARG A 140 -28.84 3.98 -9.43
CA ARG A 140 -27.60 4.73 -9.19
C ARG A 140 -27.08 4.47 -7.77
N GLY A 141 -25.83 4.02 -7.67
CA GLY A 141 -25.18 3.71 -6.38
C GLY A 141 -25.48 2.32 -5.82
N ALA A 142 -26.19 1.43 -6.55
CA ALA A 142 -26.47 0.06 -6.11
C ALA A 142 -25.23 -0.68 -5.59
N THR A 143 -24.08 -0.54 -6.26
CA THR A 143 -22.79 -1.11 -5.86
C THR A 143 -22.40 -0.74 -4.42
N VAL A 144 -22.54 0.54 -4.06
CA VAL A 144 -22.19 1.06 -2.73
C VAL A 144 -23.21 0.61 -1.69
N ILE A 145 -24.50 0.64 -2.03
CA ILE A 145 -25.59 0.21 -1.14
C ILE A 145 -25.43 -1.29 -0.81
N VAL A 146 -25.23 -2.14 -1.82
CA VAL A 146 -25.06 -3.59 -1.61
C VAL A 146 -23.77 -3.89 -0.83
N ALA A 147 -22.67 -3.18 -1.11
CA ALA A 147 -21.43 -3.34 -0.34
C ALA A 147 -21.61 -2.96 1.14
N LEU A 148 -22.26 -1.82 1.43
CA LEU A 148 -22.54 -1.37 2.80
C LEU A 148 -23.51 -2.32 3.53
N VAL A 149 -24.55 -2.81 2.86
CA VAL A 149 -25.50 -3.78 3.45
C VAL A 149 -24.80 -5.11 3.73
N ALA A 150 -24.01 -5.64 2.79
CA ALA A 150 -23.24 -6.87 2.98
C ALA A 150 -22.23 -6.73 4.14
N ALA A 151 -21.47 -5.65 4.17
CA ALA A 151 -20.53 -5.37 5.24
C ALA A 151 -21.21 -5.24 6.62
N SER A 152 -22.34 -4.52 6.69
CA SER A 152 -23.12 -4.36 7.92
C SER A 152 -23.72 -5.68 8.42
N VAL A 153 -24.25 -6.51 7.52
CA VAL A 153 -24.82 -7.82 7.88
C VAL A 153 -23.74 -8.78 8.37
N VAL A 154 -22.59 -8.86 7.69
CA VAL A 154 -21.50 -9.75 8.14
C VAL A 154 -20.86 -9.23 9.43
N ALA A 155 -20.74 -7.91 9.61
CA ALA A 155 -20.29 -7.33 10.88
C ALA A 155 -21.27 -7.64 12.03
N ALA A 156 -22.59 -7.57 11.80
CA ALA A 156 -23.59 -7.94 12.80
C ALA A 156 -23.51 -9.44 13.16
N ILE A 157 -23.31 -10.33 12.18
CA ILE A 157 -23.09 -11.76 12.42
C ILE A 157 -21.79 -11.98 13.22
N GLY A 158 -20.68 -11.31 12.85
CA GLY A 158 -19.42 -11.38 13.59
C GLY A 158 -19.54 -10.88 15.03
N THR A 159 -20.30 -9.81 15.24
CA THR A 159 -20.63 -9.27 16.57
C THR A 159 -21.42 -10.29 17.40
N ILE A 160 -22.43 -10.95 16.82
CA ILE A 160 -23.22 -11.98 17.51
C ILE A 160 -22.36 -13.19 17.87
N ILE A 161 -21.46 -13.62 16.98
CA ILE A 161 -20.52 -14.72 17.27
C ILE A 161 -19.56 -14.32 18.40
N ALA A 162 -19.01 -13.10 18.36
CA ALA A 162 -18.10 -12.59 19.38
C ALA A 162 -18.77 -12.49 20.77
N LEU A 163 -20.01 -12.00 20.84
CA LEU A 163 -20.84 -11.98 22.06
C LEU A 163 -21.06 -13.37 22.68
N LEU A 164 -21.02 -14.43 21.87
CA LEU A 164 -21.16 -15.82 22.34
C LEU A 164 -19.83 -16.44 22.79
N THR A 165 -18.69 -15.79 22.51
CA THR A 165 -17.36 -16.26 22.90
C THR A 165 -16.73 -15.41 24.01
N GLU A 166 -16.60 -14.10 23.81
CA GLU A 166 -15.88 -13.20 24.71
C GLU A 166 -16.18 -11.72 24.34
N ASP A 167 -16.71 -10.93 25.28
CA ASP A 167 -17.11 -9.53 25.01
C ASP A 167 -15.94 -8.62 24.62
N THR A 168 -14.71 -8.96 25.05
CA THR A 168 -13.52 -8.13 24.83
C THR A 168 -13.12 -8.02 23.35
N VAL A 169 -13.44 -9.03 22.53
CA VAL A 169 -13.08 -9.07 21.10
C VAL A 169 -14.20 -8.58 20.15
N LEU A 170 -15.35 -8.20 20.71
CA LEU A 170 -16.55 -7.82 19.96
C LEU A 170 -16.31 -6.74 18.91
N VAL A 171 -15.65 -5.64 19.31
CA VAL A 171 -15.39 -4.51 18.41
C VAL A 171 -14.35 -4.88 17.35
N CYS A 172 -13.34 -5.68 17.71
CA CYS A 172 -12.36 -6.22 16.76
C CYS A 172 -13.03 -7.09 15.69
N ALA A 173 -13.99 -7.93 16.08
CA ALA A 173 -14.80 -8.73 15.15
C ALA A 173 -15.62 -7.84 14.21
N ALA A 174 -16.37 -6.89 14.77
CA ALA A 174 -17.24 -6.00 14.02
C ALA A 174 -16.46 -5.18 12.99
N VAL A 175 -15.35 -4.55 13.40
CA VAL A 175 -14.49 -3.72 12.54
C VAL A 175 -13.81 -4.59 11.47
N GLY A 176 -13.19 -5.70 11.85
CA GLY A 176 -12.49 -6.61 10.93
C GLY A 176 -13.42 -7.18 9.84
N CYS A 177 -14.61 -7.64 10.23
CA CYS A 177 -15.63 -8.12 9.30
C CYS A 177 -16.16 -6.99 8.41
N PHE A 178 -16.46 -5.81 8.97
CA PHE A 178 -16.99 -4.69 8.21
C PHE A 178 -16.00 -4.19 7.14
N THR A 179 -14.77 -3.86 7.53
CA THR A 179 -13.77 -3.29 6.61
C THR A 179 -13.30 -4.31 5.57
N GLY A 180 -13.17 -5.58 5.97
CA GLY A 180 -12.83 -6.68 5.07
C GLY A 180 -13.87 -6.91 3.98
N VAL A 181 -15.15 -7.04 4.35
CA VAL A 181 -16.24 -7.25 3.38
C VAL A 181 -16.45 -6.02 2.51
N LEU A 182 -16.42 -4.81 3.08
CA LEU A 182 -16.56 -3.57 2.32
C LEU A 182 -15.46 -3.47 1.25
N SER A 183 -14.20 -3.71 1.62
CA SER A 183 -13.06 -3.69 0.70
C SER A 183 -13.13 -4.81 -0.34
N ALA A 184 -13.51 -6.02 0.07
CA ALA A 184 -13.68 -7.15 -0.85
C ALA A 184 -14.78 -6.93 -1.90
N CYS A 185 -15.87 -6.23 -1.57
CA CYS A 185 -16.90 -5.84 -2.53
C CYS A 185 -16.38 -4.85 -3.60
N PHE A 186 -15.41 -4.00 -3.25
CA PHE A 186 -14.74 -3.05 -4.14
C PHE A 186 -13.46 -3.59 -4.81
N ALA A 187 -13.11 -4.86 -4.60
CA ALA A 187 -12.00 -5.50 -5.32
C ALA A 187 -12.27 -5.55 -6.83
N PRO A 188 -11.24 -5.58 -7.70
CA PRO A 188 -11.42 -5.58 -9.15
C PRO A 188 -11.96 -6.92 -9.69
N THR A 189 -11.79 -8.03 -8.97
CA THR A 189 -12.45 -9.31 -9.27
C THR A 189 -12.92 -10.02 -7.98
N PRO A 190 -13.90 -10.93 -8.05
CA PRO A 190 -14.31 -11.72 -6.89
C PRO A 190 -13.17 -12.57 -6.27
N SER A 191 -12.22 -13.05 -7.08
CA SER A 191 -11.06 -13.79 -6.58
C SER A 191 -10.10 -12.88 -5.82
N ASP A 192 -9.91 -11.64 -6.28
CA ASP A 192 -9.12 -10.63 -5.57
C ASP A 192 -9.84 -10.21 -4.26
N GLY A 193 -11.18 -10.17 -4.25
CA GLY A 193 -11.98 -9.94 -3.04
C GLY A 193 -11.85 -11.05 -1.99
N VAL A 194 -11.79 -12.33 -2.41
CA VAL A 194 -11.51 -13.45 -1.48
C VAL A 194 -10.13 -13.31 -0.84
N ALA A 195 -9.10 -12.91 -1.60
CA ALA A 195 -7.78 -12.67 -1.02
C ALA A 195 -7.83 -11.59 0.06
N ILE A 196 -8.48 -10.44 -0.21
CA ILE A 196 -8.66 -9.36 0.78
C ILE A 196 -9.35 -9.88 2.06
N LEU A 197 -10.41 -10.67 1.94
CA LEU A 197 -11.10 -11.28 3.10
C LEU A 197 -10.16 -12.17 3.92
N VAL A 198 -9.31 -12.96 3.27
CA VAL A 198 -8.38 -13.85 3.98
C VAL A 198 -7.28 -13.07 4.69
N HIS A 199 -6.69 -12.06 4.04
CA HIS A 199 -5.69 -11.18 4.69
C HIS A 199 -6.29 -10.42 5.89
N GLN A 200 -7.50 -9.86 5.73
CA GLN A 200 -8.18 -9.13 6.81
C GLN A 200 -8.61 -10.06 7.95
N GLY A 201 -9.14 -11.23 7.61
CA GLY A 201 -9.50 -12.27 8.57
C GLY A 201 -8.28 -12.74 9.35
N ALA A 202 -7.14 -12.92 8.69
CA ALA A 202 -5.89 -13.29 9.34
C ALA A 202 -5.42 -12.24 10.36
N LEU A 203 -5.39 -10.95 10.00
CA LEU A 203 -5.06 -9.88 10.98
C LEU A 203 -6.06 -9.85 12.14
N THR A 204 -7.35 -10.02 11.84
CA THR A 204 -8.42 -9.99 12.84
C THR A 204 -8.30 -11.17 13.82
N VAL A 205 -7.99 -12.37 13.33
CA VAL A 205 -7.75 -13.55 14.18
C VAL A 205 -6.50 -13.36 15.05
N THR A 206 -5.41 -12.81 14.51
CA THR A 206 -4.23 -12.47 15.31
C THR A 206 -4.59 -11.46 16.43
N ALA A 207 -5.27 -10.37 16.07
CA ALA A 207 -5.71 -9.35 17.04
C ALA A 207 -6.57 -9.94 18.18
N MET A 208 -7.55 -10.78 17.83
CA MET A 208 -8.39 -11.48 18.81
C MET A 208 -7.58 -12.41 19.72
N ASN A 209 -6.66 -13.18 19.13
CA ASN A 209 -5.80 -14.10 19.87
C ASN A 209 -4.92 -13.36 20.88
N THR A 210 -4.25 -12.27 20.46
CA THR A 210 -3.42 -11.45 21.34
C THR A 210 -4.26 -10.76 22.43
N MET A 211 -5.44 -10.23 22.11
CA MET A 211 -6.37 -9.66 23.10
C MET A 211 -6.83 -10.70 24.14
N ILE A 212 -7.18 -11.91 23.72
CA ILE A 212 -7.59 -12.99 24.64
C ILE A 212 -6.41 -13.41 25.52
N ALA A 213 -5.23 -13.64 24.92
CA ALA A 213 -4.04 -14.11 25.61
C ALA A 213 -3.56 -13.16 26.72
N HIS A 214 -3.56 -11.84 26.46
CA HIS A 214 -3.08 -10.86 27.44
C HIS A 214 -4.11 -10.46 28.50
N TYR A 215 -5.41 -10.46 28.19
CA TYR A 215 -6.44 -9.91 29.10
C TYR A 215 -7.24 -10.95 29.88
N THR A 216 -7.36 -12.20 29.43
CA THR A 216 -8.11 -13.23 30.18
C THR A 216 -7.29 -13.90 31.29
N GLY A 217 -5.96 -13.70 31.31
CA GLY A 217 -5.05 -14.32 32.28
C GLY A 217 -5.08 -15.85 32.29
N SER A 218 -5.57 -16.46 31.20
CA SER A 218 -5.90 -17.88 31.15
C SER A 218 -4.66 -18.77 31.34
N GLU A 219 -4.74 -19.73 32.25
CA GLU A 219 -3.75 -20.79 32.45
C GLU A 219 -3.56 -21.71 31.21
N THR A 220 -4.34 -21.48 30.13
CA THR A 220 -4.16 -22.14 28.83
C THR A 220 -2.95 -21.60 28.05
N GLN A 221 -1.74 -21.74 28.60
CA GLN A 221 -0.47 -21.48 27.89
C GLN A 221 -0.29 -22.29 26.58
N MET A 222 -1.17 -23.26 26.30
CA MET A 222 -1.07 -24.16 25.13
C MET A 222 -1.78 -23.68 23.85
N ALA A 223 -2.38 -22.48 23.82
CA ALA A 223 -3.22 -22.06 22.68
C ALA A 223 -2.97 -20.64 22.15
N ILE A 224 -1.83 -20.00 22.47
CA ILE A 224 -1.44 -18.76 21.78
C ILE A 224 -1.08 -19.11 20.34
N LEU A 225 -1.92 -18.70 19.40
CA LEU A 225 -1.72 -18.96 17.98
C LEU A 225 -0.68 -18.00 17.41
N ASP A 226 0.51 -18.51 17.07
CA ASP A 226 1.58 -17.73 16.43
C ASP A 226 1.04 -17.00 15.18
N TYR A 227 1.27 -15.68 15.10
CA TYR A 227 0.84 -14.87 13.96
C TYR A 227 1.41 -15.38 12.63
N LEU A 228 2.60 -15.99 12.64
CA LEU A 228 3.19 -16.61 11.47
C LEU A 228 2.43 -17.87 11.04
N PHE A 229 1.88 -18.64 11.98
CA PHE A 229 0.98 -19.75 11.68
C PHE A 229 -0.34 -19.27 11.09
N VAL A 230 -0.92 -18.18 11.64
CA VAL A 230 -2.14 -17.54 11.10
C VAL A 230 -1.90 -17.04 9.67
N ALA A 231 -0.77 -16.37 9.42
CA ALA A 231 -0.37 -15.91 8.09
C ALA A 231 -0.17 -17.07 7.10
N LEU A 232 0.46 -18.17 7.53
CA LEU A 232 0.66 -19.36 6.71
C LEU A 232 -0.66 -20.06 6.36
N ALA A 233 -1.57 -20.19 7.34
CA ALA A 233 -2.91 -20.74 7.10
C ALA A 233 -3.70 -19.87 6.10
N GLY A 234 -3.64 -18.54 6.26
CA GLY A 234 -4.21 -17.59 5.31
C GLY A 234 -3.61 -17.73 3.90
N TRP A 235 -2.28 -17.85 3.80
CA TRP A 235 -1.59 -18.09 2.53
C TRP A 235 -2.08 -19.35 1.82
N VAL A 236 -2.20 -20.47 2.53
CA VAL A 236 -2.72 -21.74 1.97
C VAL A 236 -4.14 -21.57 1.44
N ILE A 237 -5.02 -20.88 2.17
CA ILE A 237 -6.39 -20.59 1.71
C ILE A 237 -6.38 -19.73 0.43
N ILE A 238 -5.52 -18.71 0.36
CA ILE A 238 -5.36 -17.88 -0.85
C ILE A 238 -4.88 -18.73 -2.03
N VAL A 239 -3.86 -19.57 -1.85
CA VAL A 239 -3.34 -20.45 -2.92
C VAL A 239 -4.44 -21.37 -3.46
N ILE A 240 -5.21 -22.03 -2.57
CA ILE A 240 -6.34 -22.88 -2.96
C ILE A 240 -7.40 -22.05 -3.73
N ALA A 241 -7.76 -20.87 -3.22
CA ALA A 241 -8.74 -19.99 -3.87
C ALA A 241 -8.30 -19.54 -5.27
N ARG A 242 -7.00 -19.23 -5.47
CA ARG A 242 -6.46 -18.87 -6.80
C ARG A 242 -6.44 -20.04 -7.78
N ILE A 243 -6.09 -21.25 -7.31
CA ILE A 243 -6.13 -22.49 -8.11
C ILE A 243 -7.57 -22.81 -8.56
N VAL A 244 -8.56 -22.62 -7.70
CA VAL A 244 -9.98 -22.81 -8.06
C VAL A 244 -10.46 -21.70 -9.02
N ALA A 245 -9.98 -20.46 -8.86
CA ALA A 245 -10.42 -19.31 -9.64
C ALA A 245 -9.87 -19.24 -11.08
N SER A 246 -8.61 -19.60 -11.32
CA SER A 246 -8.02 -19.59 -12.68
C SER A 246 -7.52 -20.95 -13.14
N LYS A 247 -7.97 -21.32 -14.34
CA LYS A 247 -7.50 -22.50 -15.09
C LYS A 247 -6.20 -22.26 -15.87
N LYS A 248 -5.71 -21.01 -15.95
CA LYS A 248 -4.47 -20.64 -16.65
C LYS A 248 -3.31 -20.67 -15.66
N LEU A 249 -2.36 -21.61 -15.83
CA LEU A 249 -1.22 -21.78 -14.94
C LEU A 249 -0.42 -20.49 -14.68
N LEU A 250 -0.11 -19.72 -15.73
CA LEU A 250 0.65 -18.48 -15.60
C LEU A 250 -0.12 -17.37 -14.86
N GLU A 251 -1.43 -17.26 -15.10
CA GLU A 251 -2.29 -16.30 -14.39
C GLU A 251 -2.40 -16.67 -12.90
N CYS A 252 -2.60 -17.95 -12.60
CA CYS A 252 -2.63 -18.46 -11.23
C CYS A 252 -1.29 -18.23 -10.51
N PHE A 253 -0.15 -18.52 -11.16
CA PHE A 253 1.17 -18.27 -10.62
C PHE A 253 1.39 -16.79 -10.31
N LEU A 254 1.04 -15.89 -11.24
CA LEU A 254 1.20 -14.46 -11.05
C LEU A 254 0.28 -13.91 -9.94
N MET A 255 -0.95 -14.42 -9.82
CA MET A 255 -1.83 -14.08 -8.70
C MET A 255 -1.23 -14.51 -7.36
N VAL A 256 -0.80 -15.78 -7.23
CA VAL A 256 -0.19 -16.29 -5.99
C VAL A 256 1.09 -15.54 -5.63
N ALA A 257 1.94 -15.22 -6.59
CA ALA A 257 3.16 -14.44 -6.36
C ALA A 257 2.84 -13.03 -5.85
N LEU A 258 1.88 -12.35 -6.49
CA LEU A 258 1.45 -11.01 -6.08
C LEU A 258 0.77 -11.03 -4.70
N ASP A 259 -0.10 -11.98 -4.40
CA ASP A 259 -0.73 -12.11 -3.07
C ASP A 259 0.29 -12.46 -1.99
N THR A 260 1.32 -13.26 -2.29
CA THR A 260 2.44 -13.52 -1.37
C THR A 260 3.19 -12.21 -1.05
N VAL A 261 3.38 -11.34 -2.06
CA VAL A 261 3.93 -9.99 -1.87
C VAL A 261 2.94 -9.06 -1.15
N ALA A 262 1.62 -9.27 -1.19
CA ALA A 262 0.68 -8.57 -0.31
C ALA A 262 0.80 -9.03 1.14
N LEU A 263 0.87 -10.35 1.36
CA LEU A 263 0.97 -10.96 2.68
C LEU A 263 2.23 -10.47 3.42
N LEU A 264 3.39 -10.63 2.81
CA LEU A 264 4.68 -10.30 3.43
C LEU A 264 4.88 -8.79 3.62
N HIS A 265 4.45 -7.97 2.66
CA HIS A 265 4.70 -6.51 2.71
C HIS A 265 3.69 -5.73 3.55
N VAL A 266 2.52 -6.29 3.83
CA VAL A 266 1.44 -5.55 4.50
C VAL A 266 0.85 -6.35 5.64
N THR A 267 0.34 -7.56 5.38
CA THR A 267 -0.39 -8.32 6.40
C THR A 267 0.48 -8.79 7.56
N VAL A 268 1.65 -9.39 7.29
CA VAL A 268 2.56 -9.90 8.34
C VAL A 268 3.11 -8.76 9.18
N ILE A 269 3.56 -7.67 8.55
CA ILE A 269 4.06 -6.50 9.27
C ILE A 269 2.94 -5.88 10.12
N MET A 270 1.71 -5.80 9.62
CA MET A 270 0.56 -5.34 10.41
C MET A 270 0.21 -6.27 11.59
N MET A 271 0.38 -7.59 11.43
CA MET A 271 0.23 -8.55 12.52
C MET A 271 1.29 -8.31 13.61
N GLU A 272 2.56 -8.12 13.24
CA GLU A 272 3.64 -7.79 14.17
C GLU A 272 3.38 -6.47 14.90
N VAL A 273 2.88 -5.44 14.20
CA VAL A 273 2.49 -4.17 14.84
C VAL A 273 1.34 -4.38 15.82
N VAL A 274 0.31 -5.16 15.46
CA VAL A 274 -0.82 -5.45 16.36
C VAL A 274 -0.38 -6.24 17.60
N ASP A 275 0.48 -7.24 17.42
CA ASP A 275 1.00 -8.06 18.51
C ASP A 275 1.84 -7.22 19.49
N PHE A 276 2.68 -6.34 18.97
CA PHE A 276 3.43 -5.36 19.78
C PHE A 276 2.50 -4.38 20.51
N VAL A 277 1.49 -3.83 19.84
CA VAL A 277 0.64 -2.75 20.39
C VAL A 277 -0.31 -3.24 21.49
N GLU A 278 -0.76 -4.50 21.44
CA GLU A 278 -1.57 -5.10 22.51
C GLU A 278 -0.73 -5.73 23.64
N HIS A 279 0.61 -5.78 23.50
CA HIS A 279 1.49 -6.37 24.52
C HIS A 279 1.41 -5.55 25.83
N PRO A 280 1.24 -6.18 27.02
CA PRO A 280 0.98 -5.45 28.27
C PRO A 280 2.11 -4.51 28.70
N LEU A 281 3.36 -4.80 28.32
CA LEU A 281 4.52 -3.94 28.58
C LEU A 281 4.73 -2.83 27.52
N ALA A 282 3.99 -2.83 26.40
CA ALA A 282 4.14 -1.77 25.39
C ALA A 282 3.77 -0.36 25.91
N ASN A 283 2.93 -0.30 26.94
CA ASN A 283 2.61 0.93 27.68
C ASN A 283 3.81 1.53 28.44
N ASN A 284 4.90 0.78 28.64
CA ASN A 284 6.14 1.28 29.23
C ASN A 284 7.05 1.99 28.20
N LEU A 285 6.87 1.69 26.90
CA LEU A 285 7.71 2.19 25.80
C LEU A 285 7.06 3.25 24.88
N PRO A 286 6.13 4.12 25.34
CA PRO A 286 5.46 5.05 24.43
C PRO A 286 6.42 6.10 23.87
N GLY A 287 7.46 6.49 24.62
CA GLY A 287 8.47 7.46 24.16
C GLY A 287 9.33 6.92 23.01
N GLU A 288 9.75 5.66 23.08
CA GLU A 288 10.54 5.01 22.03
C GLU A 288 9.70 4.72 20.78
N LEU A 289 8.48 4.22 20.95
CA LEU A 289 7.54 4.02 19.84
C LEU A 289 7.17 5.35 19.17
N ALA A 290 6.98 6.43 19.93
CA ALA A 290 6.82 7.78 19.36
C ALA A 290 8.03 8.21 18.56
N SER A 291 9.24 7.98 19.09
CA SER A 291 10.48 8.35 18.42
C SER A 291 10.62 7.66 17.06
N PHE A 292 10.18 6.40 16.92
CA PHE A 292 10.08 5.70 15.64
C PHE A 292 9.15 6.42 14.65
N PHE A 293 7.90 6.68 15.04
CA PHE A 293 6.94 7.34 14.16
C PHE A 293 7.37 8.77 13.78
N VAL A 294 7.93 9.54 14.72
CA VAL A 294 8.42 10.89 14.48
C VAL A 294 9.66 10.89 13.59
N THR A 295 10.60 9.96 13.78
CA THR A 295 11.79 9.81 12.93
C THR A 295 11.38 9.54 11.48
N ILE A 296 10.46 8.60 11.26
CA ILE A 296 9.96 8.30 9.91
C ILE A 296 9.17 9.49 9.34
N ALA A 297 8.23 10.09 10.09
CA ALA A 297 7.47 11.23 9.62
C ALA A 297 8.35 12.44 9.24
N CYS A 298 9.44 12.68 9.98
CA CYS A 298 10.42 13.70 9.64
C CYS A 298 11.25 13.32 8.39
N ALA A 299 11.66 12.05 8.24
CA ALA A 299 12.30 11.59 7.01
C ALA A 299 11.38 11.70 5.77
N GLU A 300 10.09 11.43 5.95
CA GLU A 300 9.07 11.61 4.92
C GLU A 300 8.94 13.08 4.52
N LEU A 301 8.85 13.98 5.51
CA LEU A 301 8.84 15.44 5.30
C LEU A 301 10.09 15.92 4.55
N GLY A 302 11.28 15.41 4.89
CA GLY A 302 12.54 15.77 4.25
C GLY A 302 12.55 15.51 2.74
N HIS A 303 12.07 14.35 2.31
CA HIS A 303 11.89 14.00 0.89
C HIS A 303 10.88 14.89 0.19
N TYR A 304 9.68 15.05 0.75
CA TYR A 304 8.65 15.85 0.08
C TYR A 304 9.08 17.33 -0.04
N LEU A 305 9.83 17.85 0.94
CA LEU A 305 10.49 19.16 0.84
C LEU A 305 11.59 19.16 -0.23
N PHE A 306 12.40 18.10 -0.33
CA PHE A 306 13.40 17.96 -1.39
C PHE A 306 12.76 17.96 -2.78
N ASP A 307 11.74 17.13 -3.03
CA ASP A 307 11.01 17.09 -4.31
C ASP A 307 10.34 18.43 -4.64
N LEU A 308 9.72 19.10 -3.66
CA LEU A 308 9.14 20.43 -3.87
C LEU A 308 10.21 21.47 -4.27
N VAL A 309 11.33 21.54 -3.54
CA VAL A 309 12.41 22.51 -3.81
C VAL A 309 13.14 22.20 -5.11
N THR A 310 13.36 20.92 -5.44
CA THR A 310 14.06 20.54 -6.69
C THR A 310 13.16 20.68 -7.92
N THR A 311 11.88 20.33 -7.84
CA THR A 311 10.97 20.35 -8.99
C THR A 311 10.36 21.72 -9.25
N GLU A 312 10.06 22.53 -8.24
CA GLU A 312 9.46 23.86 -8.42
C GLU A 312 10.51 24.97 -8.44
N TRP A 313 11.39 25.05 -7.43
CA TRP A 313 12.34 26.16 -7.29
C TRP A 313 13.60 25.99 -8.17
N LEU A 314 14.33 24.89 -8.01
CA LEU A 314 15.58 24.65 -8.75
C LEU A 314 15.35 24.46 -10.26
N SER A 315 14.23 23.88 -10.68
CA SER A 315 13.94 23.70 -12.11
C SER A 315 13.68 25.04 -12.83
N CYS A 316 13.07 26.01 -12.13
CA CYS A 316 12.87 27.38 -12.60
C CYS A 316 14.17 28.19 -12.58
N CYS A 317 14.95 28.12 -11.49
CA CYS A 317 16.14 28.96 -11.31
C CYS A 317 17.42 28.42 -11.98
N PHE A 318 17.60 27.09 -12.09
CA PHE A 318 18.86 26.47 -12.51
C PHE A 318 18.66 25.35 -13.55
N LYS A 319 18.65 25.73 -14.84
CA LYS A 319 18.66 24.79 -15.99
C LYS A 319 19.78 23.73 -15.95
N ARG A 320 20.86 23.96 -15.19
CA ARG A 320 21.97 23.00 -15.00
C ARG A 320 21.54 21.77 -14.18
N TRP A 321 20.62 21.92 -13.21
CA TRP A 321 20.11 20.83 -12.38
C TRP A 321 19.29 19.80 -13.18
N ARG A 322 18.64 20.25 -14.27
CA ARG A 322 17.93 19.39 -15.25
C ARG A 322 18.83 18.37 -15.95
N HIS A 323 20.16 18.51 -15.83
CA HIS A 323 21.16 17.61 -16.42
C HIS A 323 21.92 16.77 -15.36
N SER A 324 21.55 16.86 -14.08
CA SER A 324 22.09 15.96 -13.04
C SER A 324 21.70 14.52 -13.34
N SER A 325 22.61 13.58 -13.10
CA SER A 325 22.30 12.16 -13.29
C SER A 325 21.23 11.70 -12.30
N PRO A 326 20.29 10.81 -12.70
CA PRO A 326 19.22 10.35 -11.81
C PRO A 326 19.75 9.64 -10.56
N ARG A 327 20.95 9.04 -10.63
CA ARG A 327 21.64 8.44 -9.47
C ARG A 327 22.10 9.50 -8.46
N ALA A 328 22.64 10.63 -8.92
CA ALA A 328 23.05 11.72 -8.03
C ALA A 328 21.83 12.40 -7.38
N TYR A 329 20.72 12.51 -8.12
CA TYR A 329 19.46 13.02 -7.60
C TYR A 329 18.91 12.14 -6.46
N GLY A 330 18.75 10.82 -6.70
CA GLY A 330 18.24 9.90 -5.68
C GLY A 330 19.16 9.76 -4.46
N ALA A 331 20.48 9.86 -4.64
CA ALA A 331 21.42 9.88 -3.52
C ALA A 331 21.27 11.15 -2.65
N ALA A 332 21.08 12.32 -3.27
CA ALA A 332 20.85 13.57 -2.55
C ALA A 332 19.52 13.57 -1.79
N ASP A 333 18.45 13.08 -2.43
CA ASP A 333 17.12 12.89 -1.83
C ASP A 333 17.16 11.99 -0.59
N PHE A 334 17.82 10.83 -0.71
CA PHE A 334 18.05 9.90 0.40
C PHE A 334 18.82 10.56 1.56
N ILE A 335 19.92 11.27 1.26
CA ILE A 335 20.73 11.94 2.29
C ILE A 335 19.92 13.02 3.02
N VAL A 336 19.18 13.85 2.29
CA VAL A 336 18.33 14.90 2.89
C VAL A 336 17.25 14.28 3.77
N SER A 337 16.58 13.23 3.29
CA SER A 337 15.54 12.52 4.05
C SER A 337 16.09 11.92 5.35
N VAL A 338 17.25 11.24 5.31
CA VAL A 338 17.88 10.67 6.51
C VAL A 338 18.34 11.77 7.48
N ILE A 339 18.86 12.91 7.00
CA ILE A 339 19.22 14.06 7.85
C ILE A 339 17.98 14.64 8.56
N PHE A 340 16.86 14.78 7.85
CA PHE A 340 15.60 15.24 8.45
C PHE A 340 15.06 14.23 9.47
N GLY A 341 15.13 12.92 9.20
CA GLY A 341 14.80 11.88 10.16
C GLY A 341 15.66 11.95 11.43
N ALA A 342 16.99 12.09 11.27
CA ALA A 342 17.92 12.25 12.38
C ALA A 342 17.65 13.52 13.21
N ALA A 343 17.29 14.63 12.56
CA ALA A 343 16.92 15.86 13.24
C ALA A 343 15.59 15.72 14.00
N GLY A 344 14.61 15.01 13.44
CA GLY A 344 13.35 14.68 14.10
C GLY A 344 13.54 13.80 15.33
N MET A 345 14.35 12.75 15.20
CA MET A 345 14.75 11.85 16.29
C MET A 345 15.40 12.63 17.45
N LEU A 346 16.44 13.44 17.16
CA LEU A 346 17.15 14.22 18.18
C LEU A 346 16.26 15.30 18.80
N GLY A 347 15.39 15.94 18.02
CA GLY A 347 14.39 16.89 18.52
C GLY A 347 13.42 16.22 19.49
N TRP A 348 12.92 15.03 19.15
CA TRP A 348 12.03 14.26 20.01
C TRP A 348 12.72 13.86 21.32
N MET A 349 13.84 13.14 21.22
CA MET A 349 14.53 12.52 22.36
C MET A 349 15.19 13.52 23.33
N LEU A 350 15.56 14.72 22.87
CA LEU A 350 16.25 15.72 23.70
C LEU A 350 15.37 16.91 24.12
N TRP A 351 14.22 17.15 23.48
CA TRP A 351 13.39 18.35 23.73
C TRP A 351 11.92 18.05 24.04
N VAL A 352 11.37 16.90 23.63
CA VAL A 352 9.95 16.58 23.81
C VAL A 352 9.74 15.49 24.85
N PHE A 353 10.49 14.40 24.73
CA PHE A 353 10.43 13.27 25.64
C PHE A 353 11.86 12.83 25.92
N ASP A 354 12.38 13.16 27.11
CA ASP A 354 13.75 12.86 27.53
C ASP A 354 13.91 11.33 27.60
N THR A 355 14.52 10.76 26.56
CA THR A 355 14.61 9.31 26.33
C THR A 355 16.07 8.96 26.10
N ASP A 356 16.55 7.87 26.71
CA ASP A 356 17.97 7.51 26.66
C ASP A 356 18.46 7.36 25.21
N VAL A 357 19.36 8.28 24.81
CA VAL A 357 20.01 8.30 23.48
C VAL A 357 21.11 7.24 23.44
N SER A 358 20.72 5.98 23.63
CA SER A 358 21.60 4.83 23.52
C SER A 358 22.09 4.69 22.07
N THR A 359 23.30 4.17 21.89
CA THR A 359 23.85 3.95 20.54
C THR A 359 22.97 3.01 19.72
N TRP A 360 22.31 2.06 20.37
CA TRP A 360 21.38 1.12 19.71
C TRP A 360 20.05 1.79 19.31
N ASN A 361 19.49 2.67 20.15
CA ASN A 361 18.33 3.52 19.80
C ASN A 361 18.61 4.29 18.49
N VAL A 362 19.75 4.98 18.44
CA VAL A 362 20.17 5.76 17.25
C VAL A 362 20.38 4.87 16.02
N VAL A 363 21.02 3.71 16.15
CA VAL A 363 21.25 2.78 15.03
C VAL A 363 19.95 2.18 14.52
N ALA A 364 19.03 1.77 15.40
CA ALA A 364 17.74 1.21 15.02
C ALA A 364 16.86 2.23 14.29
N LEU A 365 16.77 3.46 14.80
CA LEU A 365 15.94 4.52 14.23
C LEU A 365 16.50 5.07 12.90
N LEU A 366 17.81 5.27 12.79
CA LEU A 366 18.43 5.64 11.51
C LEU A 366 18.38 4.48 10.49
N GLY A 367 18.47 3.23 10.94
CA GLY A 367 18.28 2.05 10.11
C GLY A 367 16.84 1.96 9.57
N ALA A 368 15.84 2.18 10.41
CA ALA A 368 14.43 2.24 10.02
C ALA A 368 14.16 3.39 9.04
N ALA A 369 14.72 4.58 9.28
CA ALA A 369 14.62 5.73 8.38
C ALA A 369 15.31 5.49 7.03
N ALA A 370 16.46 4.82 7.01
CA ALA A 370 17.13 4.44 5.76
C ALA A 370 16.33 3.37 4.97
N LEU A 371 15.78 2.36 5.66
CA LEU A 371 14.99 1.32 4.99
C LEU A 371 13.65 1.86 4.50
N SER A 372 13.02 2.82 5.19
CA SER A 372 11.76 3.44 4.72
C SER A 372 11.92 4.14 3.36
N GLN A 373 13.09 4.75 3.10
CA GLN A 373 13.43 5.32 1.79
C GLN A 373 13.60 4.25 0.69
N LEU A 374 14.13 3.07 1.04
CA LEU A 374 14.15 1.93 0.12
C LEU A 374 12.74 1.39 -0.14
N GLY A 375 11.86 1.43 0.86
CA GLY A 375 10.43 1.17 0.72
C GLY A 375 9.76 2.09 -0.31
N ARG A 376 10.10 3.38 -0.37
CA ARG A 376 9.59 4.29 -1.41
C ARG A 376 10.03 3.88 -2.81
N SER A 377 11.27 3.42 -2.96
CA SER A 377 11.79 2.92 -4.24
C SER A 377 11.01 1.69 -4.72
N PHE A 378 10.63 0.80 -3.79
CA PHE A 378 9.75 -0.34 -4.08
C PHE A 378 8.35 0.09 -4.50
N MET A 379 7.77 1.10 -3.85
CA MET A 379 6.49 1.68 -4.26
C MET A 379 6.53 2.32 -5.65
N SER A 380 7.56 3.12 -5.94
CA SER A 380 7.76 3.70 -7.28
C SER A 380 7.80 2.60 -8.36
N LEU A 381 8.53 1.51 -8.10
CA LEU A 381 8.58 0.34 -8.98
C LEU A 381 7.21 -0.31 -9.17
N ILE A 382 6.38 -0.43 -8.13
CA ILE A 382 5.00 -0.93 -8.23
C ILE A 382 4.15 0.00 -9.11
N HIS A 383 4.20 1.32 -8.91
CA HIS A 383 3.43 2.28 -9.72
C HIS A 383 3.86 2.25 -11.19
N ASP A 384 5.17 2.25 -11.46
CA ASP A 384 5.74 2.14 -12.81
C ASP A 384 5.35 0.81 -13.49
N THR A 385 5.29 -0.29 -12.73
CA THR A 385 4.88 -1.61 -13.25
C THR A 385 3.37 -1.70 -13.46
N ALA A 386 2.56 -1.12 -12.58
CA ALA A 386 1.11 -1.06 -12.69
C ALA A 386 0.61 -0.01 -13.70
N MET A 387 1.50 0.88 -14.21
CA MET A 387 1.10 2.12 -14.88
C MET A 387 0.06 2.92 -14.06
N ALA A 388 0.18 2.87 -12.74
CA ALA A 388 -0.66 3.64 -11.85
C ALA A 388 -0.16 5.09 -11.86
N PRO A 389 -0.99 6.09 -12.20
CA PRO A 389 -0.56 7.48 -12.15
C PRO A 389 -0.17 7.86 -10.72
N PRO A 390 0.93 8.63 -10.53
CA PRO A 390 1.39 8.98 -9.19
C PRO A 390 0.34 9.83 -8.48
N TRP A 391 0.11 9.53 -7.20
CA TRP A 391 -0.86 10.19 -6.32
C TRP A 391 -0.90 11.72 -6.47
N ASN A 392 0.27 12.36 -6.50
CA ASN A 392 0.48 13.81 -6.66
C ASN A 392 -0.07 14.43 -7.96
N ARG A 393 -0.66 13.65 -8.88
CA ARG A 393 -1.19 14.13 -10.18
C ARG A 393 -2.64 13.73 -10.47
N THR A 394 -3.35 13.05 -9.57
CA THR A 394 -4.68 12.51 -9.86
C THR A 394 -5.79 12.96 -8.92
N THR A 395 -7.01 12.93 -9.44
CA THR A 395 -8.24 12.95 -8.64
C THR A 395 -8.28 11.75 -7.71
N PHE A 396 -8.71 11.95 -6.47
CA PHE A 396 -8.94 10.88 -5.48
C PHE A 396 -9.83 9.77 -6.07
N THR A 397 -9.38 8.52 -5.98
CA THR A 397 -10.17 7.34 -6.41
C THR A 397 -10.00 6.19 -5.42
N ILE A 398 -10.95 5.24 -5.40
CA ILE A 398 -10.92 4.09 -4.49
C ILE A 398 -9.63 3.25 -4.65
N TRP A 399 -9.04 3.22 -5.85
CA TRP A 399 -7.85 2.45 -6.21
C TRP A 399 -6.54 3.26 -6.27
N ASN A 400 -6.62 4.57 -6.01
CA ASN A 400 -5.49 5.48 -5.86
C ASN A 400 -5.92 6.52 -4.83
N ASN A 401 -5.83 6.10 -3.56
CA ASN A 401 -6.26 6.80 -2.36
C ASN A 401 -5.06 7.21 -1.48
N GLY A 402 -3.85 6.78 -1.86
CA GLY A 402 -2.58 7.24 -1.29
C GLY A 402 -2.25 6.61 0.07
N ILE A 403 -3.12 5.78 0.64
CA ILE A 403 -2.92 5.21 1.97
C ILE A 403 -1.74 4.24 1.97
N MET A 404 -1.58 3.41 0.93
CA MET A 404 -0.41 2.54 0.83
C MET A 404 0.88 3.33 0.58
N GLU A 405 0.84 4.46 -0.15
CA GLU A 405 2.01 5.36 -0.28
C GLU A 405 2.43 5.96 1.08
N LEU A 406 1.47 6.41 1.89
CA LEU A 406 1.72 7.01 3.22
C LEU A 406 2.14 5.98 4.28
N MET A 407 1.62 4.75 4.19
CA MET A 407 1.81 3.70 5.20
C MET A 407 3.05 2.85 4.94
N ASN A 408 3.46 2.69 3.68
CA ASN A 408 4.63 1.91 3.25
C ASN A 408 5.94 2.29 3.98
N PRO A 409 6.31 3.57 4.15
CA PRO A 409 7.52 3.96 4.89
C PRO A 409 7.54 3.43 6.33
N PHE A 410 6.40 3.48 7.03
CA PHE A 410 6.28 2.98 8.40
C PHE A 410 6.36 1.45 8.45
N LEU A 411 5.66 0.75 7.55
CA LEU A 411 5.72 -0.71 7.47
C LEU A 411 7.14 -1.20 7.20
N VAL A 412 7.82 -0.60 6.22
CA VAL A 412 9.19 -1.01 5.86
C VAL A 412 10.19 -0.62 6.95
N GLY A 413 10.02 0.54 7.60
CA GLY A 413 10.83 0.92 8.77
C GLY A 413 10.63 -0.02 9.97
N TRP A 414 9.40 -0.51 10.19
CA TRP A 414 9.07 -1.43 11.29
C TRP A 414 9.88 -2.72 11.24
N ILE A 415 10.22 -3.22 10.04
CA ILE A 415 11.06 -4.42 9.86
C ILE A 415 12.41 -4.29 10.59
N VAL A 416 13.00 -3.08 10.66
CA VAL A 416 14.27 -2.83 11.37
C VAL A 416 14.05 -2.54 12.85
N PHE A 417 12.97 -1.82 13.17
CA PHE A 417 12.69 -1.36 14.53
C PHE A 417 12.09 -2.47 15.42
N HIS A 418 11.28 -3.36 14.88
CA HIS A 418 10.57 -4.40 15.63
C HIS A 418 11.51 -5.35 16.40
N PRO A 419 12.59 -5.91 15.82
CA PRO A 419 13.53 -6.74 16.58
C PRO A 419 14.18 -5.97 17.75
N TYR A 420 14.47 -4.68 17.55
CA TYR A 420 15.05 -3.82 18.58
C TYR A 420 14.04 -3.55 19.71
N ALA A 421 12.82 -3.12 19.37
CA ALA A 421 11.74 -2.88 20.32
C ALA A 421 11.40 -4.16 21.12
N LYS A 422 11.46 -5.34 20.48
CA LYS A 422 11.31 -6.63 21.16
C LYS A 422 12.42 -6.90 22.18
N THR A 423 13.69 -6.63 21.85
CA THR A 423 14.79 -6.83 22.82
C THR A 423 14.68 -5.93 24.07
N ILE A 424 14.01 -4.78 23.95
CA ILE A 424 13.75 -3.89 25.09
C ILE A 424 12.65 -4.47 25.98
N LEU A 425 11.53 -4.94 25.39
CA LEU A 425 10.47 -5.66 26.10
C LEU A 425 11.00 -6.91 26.84
N GLU A 426 11.89 -7.67 26.19
CA GLU A 426 12.56 -8.83 26.79
C GLU A 426 13.46 -8.41 27.97
N ALA A 427 14.16 -7.27 27.87
CA ALA A 427 15.00 -6.74 28.95
C ALA A 427 14.20 -6.20 30.14
N GLU A 428 12.97 -5.70 29.93
CA GLU A 428 12.02 -5.37 30.99
C GLU A 428 11.38 -6.60 31.66
N GLY A 429 11.68 -7.81 31.15
CA GLY A 429 11.28 -9.08 31.76
C GLY A 429 10.05 -9.74 31.14
N GLY A 430 9.66 -9.39 29.92
CA GLY A 430 8.54 -10.00 29.20
C GLY A 430 8.95 -10.77 27.95
N TYR A 431 9.17 -12.09 28.08
CA TYR A 431 8.74 -13.15 27.15
C TYR A 431 8.92 -14.55 27.78
#